data_AF-A0A3P3PZ17-F1
#
_entry.id   AF-A0A3P3PZ17-F1
#
_cell.length_a   1.000
_cell.length_b   1.000
_cell.length_c   1.000
_cell.angle_alpha   90.00
_cell.angle_beta   90.00
_cell.angle_gamma   90.00
#
_symmetry.space_group_name_H-M   'P 1'
#
loop_
_entity.id
_entity.type
_entity.pdbx_description
1 polymer ?
#
loop_
_entity_poly.entity_id
_entity_poly.type
_entity_poly.pdbx_seq_one_letter_code
_entity_poly.pdbx_strand_id
1 'polypeptide(L)' 'MAIKTYVLNEETKLTAEQMKEVEDAKKCPILYDEDSPELSDEELNRFVRVSKIHKEEFKQRA' A
#
# COMPACT_ATOMS: atom_id res chain seq x y z
N MET A 1 0.05 21.25 15.50
CA MET A 1 -0.51 20.14 14.70
C MET A 1 -0.79 18.98 15.66
N ALA A 2 -2.00 18.44 15.67
CA ALA A 2 -2.34 17.30 16.53
C ALA A 2 -1.94 15.99 15.82
N ILE A 3 -1.07 15.20 16.43
CA ILE A 3 -0.72 13.88 15.93
C ILE A 3 -1.84 12.93 16.34
N LYS A 4 -2.47 12.29 15.36
CA LYS A 4 -3.58 11.36 15.58
C LYS A 4 -3.05 9.95 15.38
N THR A 5 -2.90 9.22 16.48
CA THR A 5 -2.35 7.85 16.47
C THR A 5 -3.48 6.85 16.24
N TYR A 6 -3.32 5.98 15.24
CA TYR A 6 -4.27 4.91 14.94
C TYR A 6 -3.58 3.56 15.12
N VAL A 7 -4.24 2.63 15.82
CA VAL A 7 -3.79 1.24 15.94
C VAL A 7 -4.64 0.41 14.98
N LEU A 8 -4.03 -0.10 13.92
CA LEU A 8 -4.68 -0.97 12.93
C LEU A 8 -4.46 -2.42 13.35
N ASN A 9 -5.52 -3.11 13.78
CA ASN A 9 -5.53 -4.55 14.00
C ASN A 9 -5.98 -5.26 12.71
N GLU A 10 -5.62 -6.53 12.52
CA GLU A 10 -5.97 -7.29 11.29
C GLU A 10 -7.49 -7.37 11.03
N GLU A 11 -8.31 -7.32 12.07
CA GLU A 11 -9.78 -7.36 11.98
C GLU A 11 -10.41 -5.98 11.77
N THR A 12 -9.60 -4.91 11.72
CA THR A 12 -10.11 -3.53 11.62
C THR A 12 -10.70 -3.32 10.24
N LYS A 13 -12.03 -3.26 10.16
CA LYS A 13 -12.74 -2.94 8.94
C LYS A 13 -12.71 -1.43 8.71
N LEU A 14 -12.55 -1.04 7.45
CA LEU A 14 -12.70 0.34 7.02
C LEU A 14 -14.11 0.82 7.34
N THR A 15 -14.24 2.07 7.77
CA THR A 15 -15.55 2.71 7.89
C THR A 15 -16.19 2.85 6.51
N ALA A 16 -17.51 3.08 6.47
CA ALA A 16 -18.21 3.30 5.21
C ALA A 16 -17.65 4.51 4.42
N GLU A 17 -17.23 5.56 5.14
CA GLU A 17 -16.58 6.74 4.56
C GLU A 17 -15.22 6.39 3.94
N GLN A 18 -14.38 5.64 4.67
CA GLN A 18 -13.08 5.20 4.16
C GLN A 18 -13.20 4.24 2.97
N MET A 19 -14.18 3.34 2.98
CA MET A 19 -14.46 2.50 1.81
C MET A 19 -14.88 3.32 0.59
N LYS A 20 -15.67 4.37 0.81
CA LYS A 20 -16.07 5.29 -0.27
C LYS A 20 -14.86 6.06 -0.82
N GLU A 21 -13.96 6.53 0.05
CA GLU A 21 -12.69 7.17 -0.37
C GLU A 21 -11.87 6.24 -1.27
N VAL A 22 -11.78 4.95 -0.92
CA VAL A 22 -11.08 3.95 -1.75
C VAL A 22 -11.77 3.77 -3.11
N GLU A 23 -13.10 3.68 -3.15
CA GLU A 23 -13.85 3.55 -4.40
C GLU A 23 -13.74 4.78 -5.31
N ASP A 24 -13.71 5.97 -4.73
CA ASP A 24 -13.54 7.21 -5.50
C ASP A 24 -12.10 7.37 -5.98
N ALA A 25 -11.10 6.99 -5.17
CA ALA A 25 -9.70 6.98 -5.56
C ALA A 25 -9.41 6.04 -6.75
N LYS A 26 -10.09 4.88 -6.82
CA LYS A 26 -9.97 3.96 -7.97
C LYS A 26 -10.37 4.58 -9.31
N LYS A 27 -11.23 5.60 -9.30
CA LYS A 27 -11.69 6.29 -10.51
C LYS A 27 -10.73 7.42 -10.93
N CYS A 28 -9.80 7.80 -10.06
CA CYS A 28 -8.80 8.81 -10.36
C CYS A 28 -7.65 8.19 -11.18
N PRO A 29 -7.22 8.83 -12.27
CA PRO A 29 -6.06 8.37 -13.01
C PRO A 29 -4.80 8.49 -12.14
N ILE A 30 -3.89 7.53 -12.26
CA ILE A 30 -2.56 7.66 -11.67
C ILE A 30 -1.79 8.69 -12.50
N LEU A 31 -1.33 9.75 -11.86
CA LEU A 31 -0.51 10.79 -12.46
C LEU A 31 0.90 10.65 -11.92
N TYR A 32 1.84 10.43 -12.83
CA TYR A 32 3.27 10.36 -12.54
C TYR A 32 3.88 11.74 -12.78
N ASP A 33 4.75 12.16 -11.87
CA ASP A 33 5.49 13.42 -11.99
C ASP A 33 6.98 13.14 -12.25
N GLU A 34 7.78 14.20 -12.41
CA GLU A 34 9.22 14.07 -12.69
C GLU A 34 9.98 13.44 -11.51
N ASP A 35 9.48 13.62 -10.28
CA ASP A 35 10.08 13.08 -9.05
C ASP A 35 9.60 11.64 -8.73
N SER A 36 8.49 11.21 -9.35
CA SER A 36 7.82 9.92 -9.17
C SER A 36 7.34 9.36 -10.53
N PRO A 37 8.29 8.95 -11.38
CA PRO A 37 7.98 8.39 -12.69
C PRO A 37 7.34 7.00 -12.59
N GLU A 38 6.79 6.54 -13.72
CA GLU A 38 6.33 5.14 -13.85
C GLU A 38 7.47 4.16 -13.60
N LEU A 39 7.16 3.10 -12.84
CA LEU A 39 8.09 2.00 -12.65
C LEU A 39 8.13 1.12 -13.91
N SER A 40 9.33 0.75 -14.33
CA SER A 40 9.52 -0.27 -15.35
C SER A 40 9.08 -1.66 -14.87
N ASP A 41 8.82 -2.57 -15.81
CA ASP A 41 8.46 -3.96 -15.50
C ASP A 41 9.52 -4.67 -14.65
N GLU A 42 10.81 -4.33 -14.81
CA GLU A 42 11.89 -4.88 -14.00
C GLU A 42 11.88 -4.36 -12.56
N GLU A 43 11.55 -3.09 -12.36
CA GLU A 43 11.42 -2.46 -11.04
C GLU A 43 10.19 -3.00 -10.32
N LEU A 44 9.05 -3.11 -11.02
CA LEU A 44 7.84 -3.72 -10.48
C LEU A 44 8.09 -5.18 -10.05
N ASN A 45 8.84 -5.95 -10.84
CA ASN A 45 9.24 -7.32 -10.50
C ASN A 45 10.20 -7.40 -9.29
N ARG A 46 10.99 -6.34 -9.03
CA ARG A 46 11.79 -6.24 -7.80
C ARG A 46 10.89 -6.04 -6.58
N PHE A 47 9.83 -5.23 -6.67
CA PHE A 47 8.84 -5.08 -5.59
C PHE A 47 8.12 -6.39 -5.25
N VAL A 48 7.69 -7.17 -6.26
CA VAL A 48 7.05 -8.49 -6.04
C VAL A 48 8.02 -9.45 -5.34
N ARG A 49 9.30 -9.45 -5.73
CA ARG A 49 10.35 -10.23 -5.04
C ARG A 49 10.51 -9.81 -3.58
N VAL A 50 10.58 -8.51 -3.31
CA VAL A 50 10.69 -7.98 -1.94
C VAL A 50 9.48 -8.37 -1.07
N SER A 51 8.26 -8.37 -1.62
CA SER A 51 7.06 -8.84 -0.91
C SER A 51 7.15 -10.33 -0.54
N LYS A 52 7.64 -11.17 -1.45
CA LYS A 52 7.84 -12.62 -1.19
C LYS A 52 8.95 -12.85 -0.17
N ILE A 53 10.06 -12.13 -0.27
CA ILE A 53 11.18 -12.21 0.68
C ILE A 53 10.70 -11.82 2.09
N HIS A 54 10.00 -10.69 2.25
CA HIS A 54 9.46 -10.29 3.54
C HIS A 54 8.47 -11.30 4.13
N LYS A 55 7.62 -11.93 3.30
CA LYS A 55 6.72 -13.01 3.76
C LYS A 55 7.48 -14.22 4.29
N GLU A 56 8.54 -14.63 3.60
CA GLU A 56 9.36 -15.78 4.02
C GLU A 56 10.20 -15.44 5.26
N GLU A 57 10.74 -14.23 5.36
CA GLU A 57 11.44 -13.75 6.56
C GLU A 57 10.51 -13.65 7.78
N PHE A 58 9.26 -13.21 7.58
CA PHE A 58 8.27 -13.17 8.65
C PHE A 58 7.90 -14.57 9.15
N LYS A 59 7.74 -15.55 8.24
CA LYS A 59 7.52 -16.96 8.62
C LYS A 59 8.68 -17.59 9.37
N GLN A 60 9.93 -17.20 9.07
CA GLN A 60 11.10 -17.73 9.76
C GLN A 60 11.31 -17.13 11.16
N ARG A 61 10.64 -16.00 11.47
CA ARG A 61 10.71 -15.32 12.76
C ARG A 61 9.57 -15.68 13.73
N ALA A 62 8.55 -16.39 13.25
CA ALA A 62 7.42 -16.91 14.03
C ALA A 62 7.68 -18.35 14.47
#